data_AF-A0A951E6S8-F1
#
_entry.id   AF-A0A951E6S8-F1
#
_cell.length_a   1.000
_cell.length_b   1.000
_cell.length_c   1.000
_cell.angle_alpha   90.00
_cell.angle_beta   90.00
_cell.angle_gamma   90.00
#
_symmetry.space_group_name_H-M   'P 1'
#
loop_
_entity.id
_entity.type
_entity.pdbx_description
1 polymer ?
#
loop_
_entity_poly.entity_id
_entity_poly.type
_entity_poly.pdbx_seq_one_letter_code
_entity_poly.pdbx_strand_id
1 'polypeptide(L)'
;MSITPQALQHLLDELEASRSSRKRAWEILQEIRWVLKDIAGMELPPPARKTIDLEGRLVKDAVRKTLKDRHNALADLVNVIRKYRKFSEQPLTLRGSDYAHAAQELNQAIDRAEELLQSL
;
A
#
# COMPACT_ATOMS: atom_id res chain seq x y z
N MET A 1 -22.11 13.11 46.52
CA MET A 1 -20.69 12.80 46.77
C MET A 1 -19.86 13.88 46.11
N SER A 2 -19.03 14.60 46.87
CA SER A 2 -18.13 15.62 46.35
C SER A 2 -16.88 14.97 45.78
N ILE A 3 -16.47 15.36 44.56
CA ILE A 3 -15.22 14.92 43.96
C ILE A 3 -14.06 15.43 44.83
N THR A 4 -13.17 14.53 45.24
CA THR A 4 -11.97 14.91 46.01
C THR A 4 -10.95 15.56 45.07
N PRO A 5 -10.08 16.47 45.59
CA PRO A 5 -9.03 17.07 44.77
C PRO A 5 -8.12 16.04 44.06
N GLN A 6 -7.83 14.92 44.72
CA GLN A 6 -7.04 13.84 44.12
C GLN A 6 -7.78 13.14 42.97
N ALA A 7 -9.09 12.89 43.12
CA ALA A 7 -9.90 12.31 42.05
C ALA A 7 -10.01 13.28 40.85
N LEU A 8 -10.06 14.59 41.10
CA LEU A 8 -10.03 15.59 40.04
C LEU A 8 -8.68 15.59 39.30
N GLN A 9 -7.55 15.53 40.03
CA GLN A 9 -6.23 15.49 39.41
C GLN A 9 -6.05 14.26 38.53
N HIS A 10 -6.47 13.09 39.00
CA HIS A 10 -6.41 11.86 38.21
C HIS A 10 -7.17 11.97 36.87
N LEU A 11 -8.38 12.55 36.89
CA LEU A 11 -9.17 12.75 35.66
C LEU A 11 -8.50 13.73 34.69
N LEU A 12 -7.79 14.74 35.20
CA LEU A 12 -7.03 15.68 34.37
C LEU A 12 -5.82 14.99 33.72
N ASP A 13 -5.10 14.17 34.48
CA ASP A 13 -3.95 13.40 33.98
C ASP A 13 -4.40 12.41 32.89
N GLU A 14 -5.52 11.71 33.10
CA GLU A 14 -6.13 10.82 32.10
C GLU A 14 -6.54 11.57 30.83
N LEU A 15 -7.11 12.77 30.97
CA LEU A 15 -7.49 13.60 29.83
C LEU A 15 -6.27 14.05 29.04
N GLU A 16 -5.19 14.43 29.72
CA GLU A 16 -3.93 14.82 29.09
C GLU A 16 -3.27 13.65 28.37
N ALA A 17 -3.25 12.47 29.00
CA ALA A 17 -2.78 11.24 28.37
C ALA A 17 -3.61 10.89 27.12
N SER A 18 -4.94 11.02 27.18
CA SER A 18 -5.84 10.79 26.05
C SER A 18 -5.62 11.79 24.91
N ARG A 19 -5.39 13.06 25.21
CA ARG A 19 -5.05 14.09 24.21
C ARG A 19 -3.71 13.78 23.53
N SER A 20 -2.69 13.44 24.31
CA SER A 20 -1.36 13.10 23.82
C SER A 20 -1.39 11.85 22.93
N SER A 21 -2.13 10.82 23.35
CA SER A 21 -2.33 9.59 22.56
C SER A 21 -3.00 9.88 21.22
N ARG A 22 -4.08 10.68 21.20
CA ARG A 22 -4.78 11.07 19.97
C ARG A 22 -3.88 11.88 19.03
N LYS A 23 -3.08 12.80 19.57
CA LYS A 23 -2.11 13.57 18.77
C LYS A 23 -1.09 12.63 18.11
N ARG A 24 -0.50 11.72 18.88
CA ARG A 24 0.46 10.74 18.35
C ARG A 24 -0.16 9.82 17.28
N ALA A 25 -1.37 9.33 17.51
CA ALA A 25 -2.08 8.51 16.53
C ALA A 25 -2.30 9.27 15.21
N TRP A 26 -2.64 10.55 15.28
CA TRP A 26 -2.77 11.39 14.10
C TRP A 26 -1.44 11.57 13.36
N GLU A 27 -0.35 11.84 14.08
CA GLU A 27 0.99 11.99 13.51
C GLU A 27 1.43 10.73 12.77
N ILE A 28 1.26 9.54 13.38
CA ILE A 28 1.57 8.26 12.73
C ILE A 28 0.77 8.08 11.43
N LEU A 29 -0.51 8.45 11.42
CA LEU A 29 -1.32 8.36 10.20
C LEU A 29 -0.82 9.31 9.10
N GLN A 30 -0.35 10.51 9.46
CA GLN A 30 0.25 11.44 8.50
C GLN A 30 1.58 10.91 7.96
N GLU A 31 2.41 10.27 8.79
CA GLU A 31 3.64 9.62 8.36
C GLU A 31 3.34 8.50 7.35
N ILE A 32 2.36 7.64 7.63
CA ILE A 32 1.97 6.58 6.69
C ILE A 32 1.43 7.17 5.38
N ARG A 33 0.62 8.24 5.45
CA ARG A 33 0.16 8.97 4.25
C ARG A 33 1.34 9.48 3.44
N TRP A 34 2.35 10.05 4.09
CA TRP A 34 3.56 10.52 3.43
C TRP A 34 4.31 9.37 2.76
N VAL A 35 4.51 8.26 3.46
CA VAL A 35 5.13 7.03 2.91
C VAL A 35 4.35 6.49 1.70
N LEU A 36 3.01 6.52 1.73
CA LEU A 36 2.20 6.09 0.58
C LEU A 36 2.39 6.99 -0.64
N LYS A 37 2.58 8.28 -0.43
CA LYS A 37 2.89 9.22 -1.51
C LYS A 37 4.31 8.99 -2.05
N ASP A 38 5.29 8.89 -1.16
CA ASP A 38 6.71 8.76 -1.49
C ASP A 38 7.05 7.40 -2.12
N ILE A 39 6.51 6.31 -1.57
CA ILE A 39 6.86 4.94 -1.99
C ILE A 39 5.89 4.38 -3.05
N ALA A 40 4.67 4.89 -3.15
CA ALA A 40 3.65 4.30 -4.02
C ALA A 40 2.98 5.29 -4.95
N GLY A 41 3.50 6.52 -5.05
CA GLY A 41 2.93 7.60 -5.85
C GLY A 41 1.48 7.91 -5.50
N MET A 42 0.99 7.43 -4.34
CA MET A 42 -0.42 7.43 -4.03
C MET A 42 -0.77 8.69 -3.24
N GLU A 43 -1.23 9.70 -3.95
CA GLU A 43 -1.78 10.90 -3.32
C GLU A 43 -3.19 10.65 -2.80
N LEU A 44 -3.30 10.57 -1.47
CA LEU A 44 -4.59 10.45 -0.82
C LEU A 44 -5.26 11.83 -0.70
N PRO A 45 -6.58 11.93 -0.95
CA PRO A 45 -7.31 13.15 -0.65
C PRO A 45 -7.29 13.42 0.87
N PRO A 46 -7.39 14.68 1.30
CA PRO A 46 -7.58 14.98 2.70
C PRO A 46 -8.93 14.43 3.19
N PRO A 47 -9.06 14.04 4.46
CA PRO A 47 -10.32 13.54 4.99
C PRO A 47 -11.34 14.68 5.07
N ALA A 48 -12.61 14.36 4.82
CA ALA A 48 -13.71 15.34 4.86
C ALA A 48 -13.84 16.04 6.24
N ARG A 49 -13.37 15.39 7.31
CA ARG A 49 -13.19 15.97 8.65
C ARG A 49 -11.90 15.46 9.25
N LYS A 50 -11.19 16.31 10.00
CA LYS A 50 -9.95 15.94 10.71
C LYS A 50 -10.25 15.09 11.94
N THR A 51 -10.48 13.80 11.71
CA THR A 51 -10.71 12.79 12.74
C THR A 51 -9.83 11.57 12.47
N ILE A 52 -9.25 11.00 13.52
CA ILE A 52 -8.37 9.81 13.45
C ILE A 52 -9.06 8.67 12.69
N ASP A 53 -10.36 8.45 12.92
CA ASP A 53 -11.09 7.35 12.28
C ASP A 53 -11.19 7.51 10.76
N LEU A 54 -11.51 8.70 10.27
CA LEU A 54 -11.61 8.95 8.82
C LEU A 54 -10.25 8.88 8.13
N GLU A 55 -9.23 9.46 8.76
CA GLU A 55 -7.85 9.38 8.26
C GLU A 55 -7.36 7.92 8.23
N GLY A 56 -7.61 7.19 9.32
CA GLY A 56 -7.24 5.79 9.46
C GLY A 56 -7.90 4.91 8.39
N ARG A 57 -9.17 5.17 8.03
CA ARG A 57 -9.85 4.46 6.94
C ARG A 57 -9.19 4.73 5.58
N LEU A 58 -8.95 6.00 5.25
CA LEU A 58 -8.30 6.37 3.98
C LEU A 58 -6.92 5.72 3.85
N VAL A 59 -6.08 5.84 4.89
CA VAL A 59 -4.74 5.25 4.91
C VAL A 59 -4.80 3.73 4.84
N LYS A 60 -5.71 3.07 5.58
CA LYS A 60 -5.85 1.61 5.56
C LYS A 60 -6.26 1.09 4.17
N ASP A 61 -7.23 1.73 3.54
CA ASP A 61 -7.71 1.31 2.22
C ASP A 61 -6.62 1.52 1.15
N ALA A 62 -5.87 2.61 1.26
CA ALA A 62 -4.71 2.89 0.43
C ALA A 62 -3.61 1.84 0.57
N VAL A 63 -3.17 1.54 1.81
CA VAL A 63 -2.18 0.48 2.07
C VAL A 63 -2.63 -0.84 1.49
N ARG A 64 -3.89 -1.23 1.71
CA ARG A 64 -4.44 -2.47 1.19
C ARG A 64 -4.42 -2.50 -0.33
N LYS A 65 -4.82 -1.41 -0.99
CA LYS A 65 -4.80 -1.29 -2.45
C LYS A 65 -3.38 -1.43 -2.97
N THR A 66 -2.45 -0.65 -2.45
CA THR A 66 -1.04 -0.68 -2.85
C THR A 66 -0.41 -2.06 -2.71
N LEU A 67 -0.64 -2.74 -1.59
CA LEU A 67 -0.15 -4.11 -1.38
C LEU A 67 -0.78 -5.11 -2.35
N LYS A 68 -2.08 -4.99 -2.61
CA LYS A 68 -2.79 -5.85 -3.55
C LYS A 68 -2.30 -5.66 -4.98
N ASP A 69 -2.13 -4.41 -5.42
CA ASP A 69 -1.67 -4.09 -6.76
C ASP A 69 -0.25 -4.64 -7.00
N ARG A 70 0.64 -4.47 -6.02
CA ARG A 70 1.99 -5.07 -6.04
C ARG A 70 1.98 -6.59 -6.05
N HIS A 71 1.14 -7.20 -5.22
CA HIS A 71 1.02 -8.66 -5.18
C HIS A 71 0.53 -9.22 -6.53
N ASN A 72 -0.48 -8.60 -7.13
CA ASN A 72 -1.01 -9.00 -8.42
C ASN A 72 0.04 -8.87 -9.52
N ALA A 73 0.78 -7.76 -9.57
CA ALA A 73 1.84 -7.58 -10.57
C ALA A 73 2.96 -8.61 -10.42
N LEU A 74 3.38 -8.93 -9.19
CA LEU A 74 4.37 -9.99 -8.95
C LEU A 74 3.84 -11.37 -9.34
N ALA A 75 2.58 -11.68 -9.02
CA ALA A 75 1.95 -12.94 -9.40
C ALA A 75 1.85 -13.08 -10.92
N ASP A 76 1.43 -12.03 -11.61
CA ASP A 76 1.36 -11.97 -13.07
C ASP A 76 2.75 -12.14 -13.69
N LEU A 77 3.75 -11.43 -13.19
CA LEU A 77 5.13 -11.55 -13.66
C LEU A 77 5.67 -12.98 -13.51
N VAL A 78 5.47 -13.62 -12.35
CA VAL A 78 5.86 -15.02 -12.13
C VAL A 78 5.15 -15.96 -13.09
N ASN A 79 3.86 -15.75 -13.33
CA ASN A 79 3.07 -16.58 -14.24
C ASN A 79 3.56 -16.44 -15.69
N VAL A 80 3.82 -15.22 -16.15
CA VAL A 80 4.28 -14.96 -17.51
C VAL A 80 5.71 -15.44 -17.72
N ILE A 81 6.61 -15.27 -16.74
CA ILE A 81 7.97 -15.83 -16.78
C ILE A 81 7.90 -17.37 -16.92
N ARG A 82 7.02 -18.04 -16.17
CA ARG A 82 6.83 -19.49 -16.28
C ARG A 82 6.32 -19.90 -17.67
N LYS A 83 5.37 -19.16 -18.24
CA LYS A 83 4.88 -19.40 -19.62
C LYS A 83 6.00 -19.22 -20.63
N TYR A 84 6.71 -18.10 -20.59
CA TYR A 84 7.83 -17.81 -21.47
C TYR A 84 8.91 -18.88 -21.37
N ARG A 85 9.27 -19.30 -20.15
CA ARG A 85 10.25 -20.36 -19.91
C ARG A 85 9.87 -21.66 -20.61
N LYS A 86 8.61 -22.10 -20.51
CA LYS A 86 8.12 -23.32 -21.18
C LYS A 86 8.35 -23.29 -22.69
N PHE A 87 8.12 -22.15 -23.34
CA PHE A 87 8.37 -22.01 -24.78
C PHE A 87 9.85 -21.81 -25.10
N SER A 88 10.63 -21.19 -24.20
CA SER A 88 12.08 -21.05 -24.37
C SER A 88 12.82 -22.38 -24.26
N GLU A 89 12.29 -23.36 -23.54
CA GLU A 89 12.91 -24.70 -23.44
C GLU A 89 12.62 -25.56 -24.69
N GLN A 90 11.73 -25.11 -25.59
CA GLN A 90 11.45 -25.80 -26.84
C GLN A 90 12.51 -25.52 -27.93
N PRO A 91 12.83 -26.52 -28.77
CA PRO A 91 13.67 -26.34 -29.95
C PRO A 91 13.20 -25.18 -30.83
N LEU A 92 14.15 -24.45 -31.43
CA LEU A 92 13.87 -23.31 -32.31
C LEU A 92 12.90 -23.64 -33.45
N THR A 93 12.86 -24.89 -33.91
CA THR A 93 11.96 -25.40 -34.96
C THR A 93 10.50 -25.50 -34.49
N LEU A 94 10.25 -25.54 -33.18
CA LEU A 94 8.93 -25.60 -32.56
C LEU A 94 8.51 -24.27 -31.93
N ARG A 95 9.41 -23.27 -31.89
CA ARG A 95 9.10 -21.91 -31.45
C ARG A 95 8.35 -21.17 -32.57
N GLY A 96 7.07 -21.50 -32.71
CA GLY A 96 6.15 -20.80 -33.59
C GLY A 96 5.72 -19.43 -33.03
N SER A 97 4.62 -18.91 -33.56
CA SER A 97 3.98 -17.65 -33.14
C SER A 97 3.70 -17.56 -31.63
N ASP A 98 3.52 -18.70 -30.96
CA ASP A 98 3.25 -18.76 -29.52
C ASP A 98 4.43 -18.26 -28.67
N TYR A 99 5.66 -18.46 -29.14
CA TYR A 99 6.86 -17.93 -28.47
C TYR A 99 6.93 -16.40 -28.55
N ALA A 100 6.63 -15.85 -29.74
CA ALA A 100 6.60 -14.40 -29.94
C ALA A 100 5.50 -13.75 -29.08
N HIS A 101 4.33 -14.40 -28.97
CA HIS A 101 3.25 -13.95 -28.10
C HIS A 101 3.65 -14.00 -26.62
N ALA A 102 4.29 -15.09 -26.16
CA ALA A 102 4.78 -15.20 -24.78
C ALA A 102 5.86 -14.17 -24.45
N ALA A 103 6.73 -13.82 -25.40
CA ALA A 103 7.72 -12.76 -25.24
C ALA A 103 7.06 -11.38 -25.11
N GLN A 104 6.01 -11.12 -25.91
CA GLN A 104 5.23 -9.88 -25.81
C GLN A 104 4.49 -9.79 -24.46
N GLU A 105 3.83 -10.87 -24.02
CA GLU A 105 3.20 -10.91 -22.69
C GLU A 105 4.23 -10.61 -21.59
N LEU A 106 5.45 -11.14 -21.70
CA LEU A 106 6.53 -10.93 -20.73
C LEU A 106 6.94 -9.47 -20.67
N ASN A 107 7.18 -8.84 -21.82
CA ASN A 107 7.53 -7.42 -21.85
C ASN A 107 6.43 -6.56 -21.24
N GLN A 108 5.16 -6.81 -21.58
CA GLN A 108 4.04 -6.09 -20.98
C GLN A 108 3.92 -6.30 -19.46
N ALA A 109 4.24 -7.50 -18.96
CA ALA A 109 4.24 -7.76 -17.52
C ALA A 109 5.40 -7.05 -16.81
N ILE A 110 6.55 -6.94 -17.47
CA ILE A 110 7.70 -6.16 -16.99
C ILE A 110 7.33 -4.68 -16.96
N ASP A 111 6.76 -4.13 -18.03
CA ASP A 111 6.36 -2.73 -18.12
C ASP A 111 5.38 -2.36 -16.98
N ARG A 112 4.35 -3.20 -16.74
CA ARG A 112 3.41 -3.00 -15.61
C ARG A 112 4.09 -3.05 -14.24
N ALA A 113 5.05 -3.95 -14.06
CA ALA A 113 5.81 -4.04 -12.82
C ALA A 113 6.72 -2.82 -12.63
N GLU A 114 7.32 -2.33 -13.72
CA GLU A 114 8.14 -1.14 -13.75
C GLU A 114 7.33 0.12 -13.45
N GLU A 115 6.12 0.29 -14.02
CA GLU A 115 5.21 1.40 -13.68
C GLU A 115 4.91 1.46 -12.17
N LEU A 116 4.71 0.30 -11.53
CA LEU A 116 4.47 0.22 -10.08
C LEU A 116 5.73 0.54 -9.25
N LEU A 117 6.92 0.40 -9.82
CA LEU A 117 8.20 0.74 -9.20
C LEU A 117 8.63 2.18 -9.50
N GLN A 118 8.28 2.75 -10.65
CA GLN A 118 8.58 4.13 -11.04
C GLN A 118 7.58 5.15 -10.49
N SER A 119 6.52 4.67 -9.81
CA SER A 119 5.71 5.52 -8.91
C SER A 119 6.45 5.94 -7.62
N LEU A 120 7.75 5.66 -7.52
CA LEU A 120 8.72 6.19 -6.55
C LEU A 120 9.28 7.54 -7.03
#